data_AF-A0A497AE76-F1
#
_entry.id   AF-A0A497AE76-F1
#
_cell.length_a   1.000
_cell.length_b   1.000
_cell.length_c   1.000
_cell.angle_alpha   90.00
_cell.angle_beta   90.00
_cell.angle_gamma   90.00
#
_symmetry.space_group_name_H-M   'P 1'
#
loop_
_entity.id
_entity.type
_entity.pdbx_description
1 polymer ?
#
loop_
_entity_poly.entity_id
_entity_poly.type
_entity_poly.pdbx_seq_one_letter_code
_entity_poly.pdbx_strand_id
1 'polypeptide(L)'
;MLAASSEALQLAKFLESGRYGSGEASCMAYLTQHDGILASNNLSDVEAFCSKNKKCLLTTAGVLRQAYKTGLINLDEADEIWAGMLSKQRKLPAASFTEYLSVIKRGG
;
A
#
# COMPACT_ATOMS: atom_id res chain seq x y z
N MET A 1 1.34 25.32 -27.67
CA MET A 1 0.69 24.04 -27.34
C MET A 1 1.21 23.68 -25.95
N LEU A 2 0.39 23.75 -24.89
CA LEU A 2 0.84 23.29 -23.57
C LEU A 2 1.16 21.80 -23.74
N ALA A 3 2.44 21.43 -23.71
CA ALA A 3 2.82 20.03 -23.63
C ALA A 3 2.24 19.52 -22.31
N ALA A 4 1.21 18.67 -22.38
CA ALA A 4 0.71 18.01 -21.19
C ALA A 4 1.89 17.29 -20.51
N SER A 5 2.05 17.47 -19.21
CA SER A 5 3.15 16.81 -18.48
C SER A 5 3.03 15.30 -18.62
N SER A 6 4.14 14.58 -18.50
CA SER A 6 4.15 13.12 -18.60
C SER A 6 3.24 12.48 -17.54
N GLU A 7 3.12 13.09 -16.36
CA GLU A 7 2.16 12.68 -15.33
C GLU A 7 0.70 12.88 -15.78
N ALA A 8 0.37 14.03 -16.38
CA ALA A 8 -0.98 14.32 -16.84
C ALA A 8 -1.43 13.33 -17.93
N LEU A 9 -0.51 12.95 -18.83
CA LEU A 9 -0.77 11.92 -19.84
C LEU A 9 -1.01 10.54 -19.23
N GLN A 10 -0.26 10.17 -18.18
CA GLN A 10 -0.44 8.89 -17.50
C GLN A 10 -1.74 8.86 -16.67
N LEU A 11 -2.08 9.97 -16.02
CA LEU A 11 -3.34 10.12 -15.31
C LEU A 11 -4.53 9.91 -16.26
N ALA A 12 -4.53 10.57 -17.43
CA ALA A 12 -5.59 10.39 -18.42
C ALA A 12 -5.76 8.91 -18.82
N LYS A 13 -4.67 8.21 -19.11
CA LYS A 13 -4.70 6.77 -19.44
C LYS A 13 -5.28 5.91 -18.32
N PHE A 14 -4.93 6.20 -17.06
CA PHE A 14 -5.47 5.45 -15.93
C PHE A 14 -6.96 5.71 -15.73
N LEU A 15 -7.42 6.96 -15.87
CA LEU A 15 -8.83 7.31 -15.74
C LEU A 15 -9.68 6.72 -16.88
N GLU A 16 -9.20 6.80 -18.13
CA GLU A 16 -9.87 6.24 -19.30
C GLU A 16 -10.05 4.72 -19.21
N SER A 17 -9.16 4.02 -18.50
CA SER A 17 -9.30 2.58 -18.28
C SER A 17 -10.51 2.19 -17.42
N GLY A 18 -11.05 3.13 -16.63
CA GLY A 18 -12.15 2.89 -15.69
C GLY A 18 -11.78 1.97 -14.51
N ARG A 19 -10.50 1.57 -14.38
CA ARG A 19 -10.04 0.58 -13.39
C ARG A 19 -9.68 1.19 -12.04
N TYR A 20 -9.38 2.48 -12.00
CA TYR A 20 -8.79 3.14 -10.83
C TYR A 20 -9.63 4.33 -10.38
N GLY A 21 -9.72 4.53 -9.06
CA GLY A 21 -10.23 5.78 -8.53
C GLY A 21 -9.30 6.95 -8.88
N SER A 22 -9.84 8.17 -8.92
CA SER A 22 -9.05 9.37 -9.29
C SER A 22 -7.85 9.61 -8.38
N GLY A 23 -7.99 9.36 -7.07
CA GLY A 23 -6.89 9.46 -6.11
C GLY A 23 -5.78 8.44 -6.37
N GLU A 24 -6.14 7.18 -6.61
CA GLU A 24 -5.17 6.10 -6.90
C GLU A 24 -4.45 6.36 -8.22
N ALA A 25 -5.21 6.70 -9.26
CA ALA A 25 -4.68 7.05 -10.57
C ALA A 25 -3.69 8.22 -10.50
N SER A 26 -3.96 9.22 -9.66
CA SER A 26 -3.09 10.38 -9.47
C SER A 26 -1.76 9.99 -8.81
N CYS A 27 -1.81 9.20 -7.73
CA CYS A 27 -0.59 8.70 -7.07
C CYS A 27 0.24 7.80 -8.00
N MET A 28 -0.42 6.92 -8.74
CA MET A 28 0.23 6.04 -9.72
C MET A 28 0.88 6.83 -10.85
N ALA A 29 0.17 7.82 -11.42
CA ALA A 29 0.70 8.68 -12.47
C ALA A 29 1.95 9.44 -12.01
N TYR A 30 1.92 10.00 -10.80
CA TYR A 30 3.08 10.65 -10.19
C TYR A 30 4.28 9.69 -10.06
N LEU A 31 4.05 8.48 -9.53
CA LEU A 31 5.12 7.48 -9.36
C LEU A 31 5.70 6.94 -10.68
N THR A 32 5.09 7.22 -11.84
CA THR A 32 5.72 6.89 -13.13
C THR A 32 6.90 7.79 -13.46
N GLN A 33 6.94 9.01 -12.92
CA GLN A 33 7.98 10.01 -13.19
C GLN A 33 8.90 10.22 -11.99
N HIS A 34 8.42 9.87 -10.78
CA HIS A 34 9.10 10.13 -9.53
C HIS A 34 9.34 8.85 -8.74
N ASP A 35 10.41 8.82 -7.96
CA ASP A 35 10.62 7.77 -6.98
C ASP A 35 9.78 8.02 -5.73
N GLY A 36 9.38 6.92 -5.08
CA GLY A 36 8.53 6.98 -3.93
C GLY A 36 7.91 5.64 -3.59
N ILE A 37 7.15 5.66 -2.49
CA ILE A 37 6.44 4.50 -1.95
C ILE A 37 4.96 4.79 -2.10
N LEU A 38 4.21 3.84 -2.68
CA LEU A 38 2.76 3.92 -2.70
C LEU A 38 2.24 3.34 -1.38
N ALA A 39 1.56 4.15 -0.57
CA ALA A 39 0.88 3.66 0.62
C ALA A 39 -0.57 3.32 0.29
N SER A 40 -0.95 2.04 0.31
CA SER A 40 -2.31 1.60 0.01
C SER A 40 -2.61 0.24 0.62
N ASN A 41 -3.86 0.04 1.02
CA ASN A 41 -4.40 -1.26 1.43
C ASN A 41 -5.41 -1.84 0.41
N ASN A 42 -5.52 -1.21 -0.77
CA ASN A 42 -6.32 -1.70 -1.90
C ASN A 42 -5.44 -2.49 -2.88
N LEU A 43 -4.99 -3.66 -2.45
CA LEU A 43 -3.99 -4.45 -3.17
C LEU A 43 -4.44 -4.86 -4.57
N SER A 44 -5.74 -5.16 -4.74
CA SER A 44 -6.32 -5.60 -6.00
C SER A 44 -6.04 -4.64 -7.16
N ASP A 45 -6.03 -3.34 -6.87
CA ASP A 45 -5.86 -2.32 -7.90
C ASP A 45 -4.39 -1.93 -8.10
N VAL A 46 -3.62 -1.77 -7.01
CA VAL A 46 -2.29 -1.13 -7.10
C VAL A 46 -1.10 -2.09 -7.09
N GLU A 47 -1.27 -3.34 -6.65
CA GLU A 47 -0.15 -4.29 -6.52
C GLU A 47 0.49 -4.60 -7.88
N ALA A 48 -0.34 -4.85 -8.90
CA ALA A 48 0.14 -5.09 -10.25
C ALA A 48 0.92 -3.90 -10.82
N PHE A 49 0.48 -2.67 -10.52
CA PHE A 49 1.19 -1.46 -10.93
C PHE A 49 2.55 -1.35 -10.23
N CYS A 50 2.58 -1.50 -8.91
CA CYS A 50 3.82 -1.42 -8.13
C CYS A 50 4.84 -2.46 -8.58
N SER A 51 4.42 -3.72 -8.76
CA SER A 51 5.28 -4.81 -9.24
C SER A 51 5.83 -4.54 -10.63
N LYS A 52 4.98 -4.12 -11.58
CA LYS A 52 5.39 -3.82 -12.96
C LYS A 52 6.38 -2.65 -13.04
N ASN A 53 6.18 -1.63 -12.23
CA ASN A 53 6.98 -0.41 -12.24
C ASN A 53 8.11 -0.41 -11.20
N LYS A 54 8.34 -1.55 -10.53
CA LYS A 54 9.36 -1.73 -9.48
C LYS A 54 9.23 -0.68 -8.36
N LYS A 55 8.01 -0.29 -8.00
CA LYS A 55 7.72 0.64 -6.91
C LYS A 55 7.38 -0.12 -5.64
N CYS A 56 7.80 0.43 -4.49
CA CYS A 56 7.49 -0.17 -3.20
C CYS A 56 6.03 0.11 -2.82
N LEU A 57 5.35 -0.92 -2.31
CA LEU A 57 4.00 -0.83 -1.76
C LEU A 57 4.06 -0.94 -0.23
N LEU A 58 3.58 0.09 0.47
CA LEU A 58 3.47 0.12 1.92
C LEU A 58 2.01 -0.09 2.34
N THR A 59 1.72 -1.26 2.87
CA THR A 59 0.39 -1.62 3.37
C THR A 59 0.22 -1.20 4.82
N THR A 60 -1.01 -1.22 5.34
CA THR A 60 -1.26 -0.93 6.76
C THR A 60 -0.54 -1.93 7.67
N ALA A 61 -0.50 -3.22 7.30
CA ALA A 61 0.30 -4.22 8.01
C ALA A 61 1.80 -3.89 7.96
N GLY A 62 2.30 -3.37 6.83
CA GLY A 62 3.68 -2.89 6.69
C GLY A 62 4.00 -1.69 7.58
N VAL A 63 3.09 -0.71 7.68
CA VAL A 63 3.23 0.44 8.59
C VAL A 63 3.32 -0.03 10.04
N LEU A 64 2.40 -0.90 10.47
CA LEU A 64 2.37 -1.41 11.83
C LEU A 64 3.63 -2.24 12.15
N ARG A 65 4.09 -3.03 11.19
CA ARG A 65 5.37 -3.75 11.30
C ARG A 65 6.55 -2.81 11.49
N GLN A 66 6.57 -1.68 10.77
CA GLN A 66 7.63 -0.70 10.89
C GLN A 66 7.61 -0.06 12.28
N ALA A 67 6.44 0.33 12.78
CA ALA A 67 6.27 0.90 14.11
C ALA A 67 6.76 -0.05 15.22
N TYR A 68 6.41 -1.34 15.13
CA TYR A 68 6.91 -2.37 16.03
C TYR A 68 8.44 -2.53 15.94
N LYS A 69 8.99 -2.61 14.72
CA LYS A 69 10.44 -2.76 14.50
C LYS A 69 11.25 -1.56 15.02
N THR A 70 10.68 -0.37 14.99
CA THR A 70 11.34 0.84 15.52
C THR A 70 11.10 1.04 17.02
N GLY A 71 10.39 0.12 17.69
CA GLY A 71 10.09 0.21 19.12
C GLY A 71 9.09 1.32 19.49
N LEU A 72 8.30 1.81 18.53
CA LEU A 72 7.25 2.79 18.79
C LEU A 72 6.04 2.18 19.50
N ILE A 73 5.83 0.88 19.27
CA ILE A 73 4.80 0.06 19.92
C ILE A 73 5.39 -1.30 20.26
N ASN A 74 4.86 -1.93 21.31
CA ASN A 74 5.16 -3.31 21.66
C ASN A 74 4.22 -4.31 20.96
N LEU A 75 4.39 -5.60 21.25
CA LEU A 75 3.63 -6.67 20.58
C LEU A 75 2.14 -6.64 20.95
N ASP A 76 1.83 -6.42 22.23
CA ASP A 76 0.45 -6.39 22.74
C ASP A 76 -0.32 -5.20 22.15
N GLU A 77 0.30 -4.01 22.11
CA GLU A 77 -0.25 -2.82 21.46
C GLU A 77 -0.50 -3.05 19.96
N ALA A 78 0.41 -3.74 19.28
CA ALA A 78 0.26 -4.04 17.86
C ALA A 78 -0.90 -5.04 17.61
N ASP A 79 -1.05 -6.05 18.45
CA ASP A 79 -2.19 -6.99 18.37
C ASP A 79 -3.53 -6.31 18.70
N GLU A 80 -3.56 -5.38 19.65
CA GLU A 80 -4.75 -4.58 19.97
C GLU A 80 -5.16 -3.71 18.76
N ILE A 81 -4.20 -2.99 18.15
CA ILE A 81 -4.45 -2.20 16.94
C ILE A 81 -4.94 -3.12 15.80
N TRP A 82 -4.34 -4.30 15.65
CA TRP A 82 -4.75 -5.28 14.64
C TRP A 82 -6.19 -5.75 14.83
N ALA A 83 -6.58 -6.11 16.06
CA ALA A 83 -7.95 -6.47 16.40
C ALA A 83 -8.92 -5.32 16.11
N GLY A 84 -8.52 -4.08 16.42
CA GLY A 84 -9.28 -2.87 16.08
C GLY A 84 -9.46 -2.63 14.58
N MET A 85 -8.51 -3.09 13.75
CA MET A 85 -8.66 -3.04 12.29
C MET A 85 -9.59 -4.15 11.78
N LEU A 86 -9.49 -5.36 12.33
CA LEU A 86 -10.40 -6.47 11.98
C LEU A 86 -11.85 -6.18 12.35
N SER A 87 -12.10 -5.56 13.51
CA SER A 87 -13.45 -5.16 13.91
C SER A 87 -14.06 -4.13 12.96
N LYS A 88 -13.22 -3.31 12.32
CA LYS A 88 -13.59 -2.37 11.25
C LYS A 88 -13.60 -3.01 9.86
N GLN A 89 -13.54 -4.35 9.78
CA GLN A 89 -13.57 -5.14 8.55
C GLN A 89 -12.46 -4.75 7.55
N ARG A 90 -11.29 -4.34 8.04
CA ARG A 90 -10.13 -4.12 7.17
C ARG A 90 -9.62 -5.46 6.67
N LYS A 91 -9.33 -5.54 5.37
CA LYS A 91 -8.66 -6.70 4.78
C LYS A 91 -7.21 -6.73 5.25
N LEU A 92 -6.86 -7.76 6.02
CA LEU A 92 -5.53 -8.00 6.56
C LEU A 92 -5.09 -9.43 6.23
N PRO A 93 -3.78 -9.70 6.13
CA PRO A 93 -3.25 -10.99 5.69
C PRO A 93 -3.22 -12.08 6.77
N ALA A 94 -3.58 -11.77 8.01
CA ALA A 94 -3.54 -12.70 9.15
C ALA A 94 -4.60 -12.34 10.20
N ALA A 95 -4.91 -13.26 11.12
CA ALA A 95 -5.88 -13.05 12.18
C ALA A 95 -5.33 -12.22 13.36
N SER A 96 -4.00 -12.13 13.50
CA SER A 96 -3.34 -11.26 14.46
C SER A 96 -2.02 -10.70 13.91
N PHE A 97 -1.49 -9.65 14.56
CA PHE A 97 -0.17 -9.13 14.24
C PHE A 97 0.93 -10.14 14.60
N THR A 98 0.77 -10.85 15.72
CA THR A 98 1.67 -11.94 16.11
C THR A 98 1.73 -13.04 15.05
N GLU A 99 0.58 -13.47 14.52
CA GLU A 99 0.53 -14.45 13.42
C GLU A 99 1.21 -13.91 12.17
N TYR A 100 0.90 -12.66 11.79
CA TYR A 100 1.54 -11.99 10.65
C TYR A 100 3.08 -11.98 10.76
N LEU A 101 3.63 -11.66 11.93
CA LEU A 101 5.08 -11.70 12.18
C LEU A 101 5.67 -13.11 12.02
N SER A 102 4.92 -14.16 12.35
CA SER A 102 5.38 -15.54 12.21
C SER A 102 5.46 -15.98 10.74
N VAL A 103 4.52 -15.54 9.90
CA VAL A 103 4.47 -15.88 8.48
C VAL A 103 5.63 -15.23 7.73
N ILE A 104 5.88 -13.95 7.98
CA ILE A 104 6.97 -13.22 7.31
C ILE A 104 8.36 -13.74 7.68
N LYS A 105 8.54 -14.29 8.89
CA LYS A 105 9.82 -14.89 9.32
C LYS A 105 10.14 -16.20 8.61
N ARG A 106 9.13 -16.88 8.05
CA ARG A 106 9.30 -18.17 7.36
C ARG A 106 9.51 -18.03 5.86
N GLY A 107 9.18 -16.87 5.28
CA GLY A 107 9.31 -16.59 3.85
C GLY A 107 10.44 -15.62 3.49
N GLY A 108 11.37 -15.35 4.41
CA GLY A 108 12.54 -14.49 4.23
C GLY A 108 13.84 -15.25 4.22
#